data_AF-X0YC55-F1
#
_entry.id   AF-X0YC55-F1
#
_cell.length_a   1.000
_cell.length_b   1.000
_cell.length_c   1.000
_cell.angle_alpha   90.00
_cell.angle_beta   90.00
_cell.angle_gamma   90.00
#
_symmetry.space_group_name_H-M   'P 1'
#
loop_
_entity.id
_entity.type
_entity.pdbx_description
1 polymer ?
#
loop_
_entity_poly.entity_id
_entity_poly.type
_entity_poly.pdbx_seq_one_letter_code
_entity_poly.pdbx_strand_id
1 'polypeptide(L)'
;ETLERLVPGILSAEMTRGLERDLEQIKTGDLASNVVVEGAVEILKPILSEFKANEGLIGVEINEALKSQASKASALGSCPACGVGEIRLIRNRRTGKRFAGCSNFFNGTCDVSFPLPQKGKILATGEKCPHCGAPIIKVLRGRRRPWRLCIDLDCPGKKREGEDGG
;
A
#
# COMPACT_ATOMS: atom_id res chain seq x y z
N GLU A 1 -3.19 -15.94 6.58
CA GLU A 1 -4.24 -15.58 7.55
C GLU A 1 -5.65 -15.50 6.96
N THR A 2 -6.04 -14.51 6.13
CA THR A 2 -7.42 -14.41 5.59
C THR A 2 -7.88 -15.64 4.81
N LEU A 3 -7.06 -16.15 3.89
CA LEU A 3 -7.40 -17.35 3.10
C LEU A 3 -7.38 -18.64 3.93
N GLU A 4 -6.51 -18.74 4.93
CA GLU A 4 -6.46 -19.90 5.85
C GLU A 4 -7.72 -20.01 6.69
N ARG A 5 -8.33 -18.87 7.06
CA ARG A 5 -9.56 -18.84 7.84
C ARG A 5 -10.82 -19.03 7.00
N LEU A 6 -10.87 -18.43 5.81
CA LEU A 6 -12.09 -18.38 4.99
C LEU A 6 -12.19 -19.49 3.95
N VAL A 7 -11.06 -20.06 3.51
CA VAL A 7 -11.01 -21.12 2.49
C VAL A 7 -9.85 -22.09 2.78
N PRO A 8 -9.85 -22.82 3.91
CA PRO A 8 -8.73 -23.66 4.33
C PRO A 8 -8.41 -24.79 3.33
N GLY A 9 -9.41 -25.27 2.58
CA GLY A 9 -9.26 -26.34 1.61
C GLY A 9 -8.20 -26.05 0.54
N ILE A 10 -8.16 -24.82 0.01
CA ILE A 10 -7.20 -24.43 -1.05
C ILE A 10 -5.75 -24.37 -0.55
N LEU A 11 -5.55 -24.24 0.76
CA LEU A 11 -4.23 -24.16 1.42
C LEU A 11 -3.85 -25.47 2.11
N SER A 12 -4.61 -26.53 1.90
CA SER A 12 -4.37 -27.79 2.59
C SER A 12 -3.13 -28.50 2.02
N ALA A 13 -2.20 -28.86 2.92
CA ALA A 13 -1.04 -29.68 2.57
C ALA A 13 -1.43 -31.11 2.14
N GLU A 14 -2.66 -31.53 2.41
CA GLU A 14 -3.21 -32.81 1.95
C GLU A 14 -3.52 -32.79 0.46
N MET A 15 -4.13 -31.72 -0.07
CA MET A 15 -4.36 -31.58 -1.50
C MET A 15 -3.08 -31.53 -2.31
N THR A 16 -2.06 -30.78 -1.84
CA THR A 16 -0.75 -30.74 -2.49
C THR A 16 -0.12 -32.13 -2.56
N ARG A 17 -0.14 -32.88 -1.44
CA ARG A 17 0.38 -34.26 -1.40
C ARG A 17 -0.43 -35.24 -2.25
N GLY A 18 -1.74 -35.03 -2.40
CA GLY A 18 -2.59 -35.82 -3.31
C GLY A 18 -2.14 -35.63 -4.76
N LEU A 19 -2.04 -34.37 -5.20
CA LEU A 19 -1.66 -34.02 -6.57
C LEU A 19 -0.26 -34.54 -6.95
N GLU A 20 0.71 -34.46 -6.03
CA GLU A 20 2.07 -34.98 -6.25
C GLU A 20 2.08 -36.50 -6.48
N ARG A 21 1.24 -37.26 -5.76
CA ARG A 21 1.11 -38.71 -5.97
C ARG A 21 0.48 -39.03 -7.32
N ASP A 22 -0.58 -38.31 -7.67
CA ASP A 22 -1.27 -38.49 -8.95
C ASP A 22 -0.34 -38.21 -10.13
N LEU A 23 0.52 -37.18 -10.02
CA LEU A 23 1.55 -36.87 -11.02
C LEU A 23 2.62 -37.96 -11.14
N GLU A 24 3.02 -38.59 -10.04
CA GLU A 24 3.96 -39.71 -10.09
C GLU A 24 3.33 -40.95 -10.75
N GLN A 25 2.05 -41.22 -10.50
CA GLN A 25 1.33 -42.33 -11.15
C GLN A 25 1.13 -42.11 -12.66
N ILE A 26 0.99 -40.85 -13.11
CA ILE A 26 1.02 -40.54 -14.55
C ILE A 26 2.39 -40.89 -15.13
N LYS A 27 3.46 -40.55 -14.43
CA LYS A 27 4.84 -40.75 -14.88
C LYS A 27 5.22 -42.23 -14.96
N THR A 28 4.72 -43.07 -14.06
CA THR A 28 4.91 -44.54 -14.11
C THR A 28 3.98 -45.23 -15.11
N GLY A 29 2.96 -44.53 -15.62
CA GLY A 29 1.97 -45.05 -16.57
C GLY A 29 0.78 -45.77 -15.91
N ASP A 30 0.69 -45.71 -14.58
CA ASP A 30 -0.36 -46.37 -13.78
C ASP A 30 -1.67 -45.59 -13.78
N LEU A 31 -1.63 -44.29 -14.09
CA LEU A 31 -2.82 -43.44 -14.16
C LEU A 31 -2.84 -42.59 -15.42
N ALA A 32 -4.00 -42.49 -16.06
CA ALA A 32 -4.17 -41.63 -17.21
C ALA A 32 -4.35 -40.17 -16.79
N SER A 33 -3.71 -39.25 -17.53
CA SER A 33 -3.72 -37.82 -17.19
C SER A 33 -5.12 -37.20 -17.14
N ASN A 34 -6.07 -37.68 -17.96
CA ASN A 34 -7.44 -37.20 -17.95
C ASN A 34 -8.15 -37.50 -16.62
N VAL A 35 -7.86 -38.66 -16.01
CA VAL A 35 -8.44 -39.06 -14.72
C VAL A 35 -7.99 -38.12 -13.60
N VAL A 36 -6.71 -37.73 -13.58
CA VAL A 36 -6.18 -36.74 -12.62
C VAL A 36 -6.85 -35.38 -12.79
N VAL A 37 -7.01 -34.94 -14.03
CA VAL A 37 -7.64 -33.64 -14.31
C VAL A 37 -9.10 -33.63 -13.87
N GLU A 38 -9.87 -34.67 -14.18
CA GLU A 38 -11.25 -34.81 -13.74
C GLU A 38 -11.35 -34.84 -12.20
N GLY A 39 -10.50 -35.62 -11.54
CA GLY A 39 -10.44 -35.68 -10.08
C GLY A 39 -10.11 -34.33 -9.44
N ALA A 40 -9.13 -33.60 -9.99
CA ALA A 40 -8.77 -32.27 -9.50
C ALA A 40 -9.92 -31.27 -9.66
N VAL A 41 -10.67 -31.33 -10.77
CA VAL A 41 -11.86 -30.50 -10.99
C VAL A 41 -12.93 -30.79 -9.95
N GLU A 42 -13.22 -32.07 -9.66
CA GLU A 42 -14.22 -32.43 -8.65
C GLU A 42 -13.82 -31.97 -7.23
N ILE A 43 -12.54 -32.02 -6.89
CA ILE A 43 -12.04 -31.53 -5.60
C ILE A 43 -12.13 -29.99 -5.53
N LEU A 44 -11.82 -29.29 -6.62
CA LEU A 44 -11.81 -27.83 -6.64
C LEU A 44 -13.22 -27.21 -6.63
N LYS A 45 -14.22 -27.86 -7.21
CA LYS A 45 -15.61 -27.36 -7.26
C LYS A 45 -16.14 -26.89 -5.89
N PRO A 46 -16.17 -27.71 -4.83
CA PRO A 46 -16.70 -27.27 -3.53
C PRO A 46 -15.88 -26.13 -2.92
N ILE A 47 -14.55 -26.17 -3.07
CA ILE A 47 -13.63 -25.13 -2.56
C ILE A 47 -13.90 -23.79 -3.25
N LEU A 48 -14.08 -23.79 -4.57
CA LEU A 48 -14.40 -22.60 -5.35
C LEU A 48 -15.80 -22.07 -5.04
N SER A 49 -16.76 -22.95 -4.75
CA SER A 49 -18.09 -22.54 -4.27
C SER A 49 -18.03 -21.85 -2.91
N GLU A 50 -17.25 -22.38 -1.96
CA GLU A 50 -17.02 -21.76 -0.66
C GLU A 50 -16.27 -20.42 -0.78
N PHE A 51 -15.24 -20.36 -1.62
CA PHE A 51 -14.53 -19.12 -1.92
C PHE A 51 -15.48 -18.05 -2.44
N LYS A 52 -16.35 -18.43 -3.40
CA LYS A 52 -17.32 -17.52 -4.01
C LYS A 52 -18.37 -17.02 -3.01
N ALA A 53 -18.80 -17.87 -2.08
CA ALA A 53 -19.69 -17.46 -1.00
C ALA A 53 -19.06 -16.43 -0.06
N ASN A 54 -17.73 -16.51 0.14
CA ASN A 54 -16.97 -15.62 1.03
C ASN A 54 -16.28 -14.45 0.32
N GLU A 55 -16.41 -14.32 -1.00
CA GLU A 55 -15.67 -13.38 -1.85
C GLU A 55 -15.73 -11.93 -1.34
N GLY A 56 -16.90 -11.49 -0.89
CA GLY A 56 -17.10 -10.14 -0.35
C GLY A 56 -16.27 -9.87 0.91
N LEU A 57 -16.27 -10.80 1.86
CA LEU A 57 -15.51 -10.67 3.12
C LEU A 57 -14.01 -10.76 2.88
N ILE A 58 -13.58 -11.72 2.04
CA ILE A 58 -12.19 -11.84 1.58
C ILE A 58 -11.73 -10.51 0.97
N GLY A 59 -12.57 -9.92 0.11
CA GLY A 59 -12.30 -8.64 -0.54
C GLY A 59 -12.15 -7.49 0.45
N VAL A 60 -13.02 -7.41 1.46
CA VAL A 60 -12.95 -6.38 2.51
C VAL A 60 -11.65 -6.52 3.31
N GLU A 61 -11.33 -7.70 3.81
CA GLU A 61 -10.15 -7.91 4.66
C GLU A 61 -8.83 -7.68 3.91
N ILE A 62 -8.72 -8.19 2.68
CA ILE A 62 -7.53 -7.96 1.86
C ILE A 62 -7.38 -6.46 1.56
N ASN A 63 -8.48 -5.78 1.23
CA ASN A 63 -8.45 -4.35 0.94
C ASN A 63 -8.10 -3.52 2.18
N GLU A 64 -8.59 -3.87 3.36
CA GLU A 64 -8.23 -3.21 4.62
C GLU A 64 -6.77 -3.44 4.98
N ALA A 65 -6.26 -4.66 4.85
CA ALA A 65 -4.85 -4.97 5.05
C ALA A 65 -3.97 -4.14 4.10
N LEU A 66 -4.31 -4.07 2.81
CA LEU A 66 -3.60 -3.26 1.81
C LEU A 66 -3.68 -1.76 2.10
N LYS A 67 -4.87 -1.26 2.47
CA LYS A 67 -5.06 0.15 2.88
C LYS A 67 -4.23 0.51 4.10
N SER A 68 -4.14 -0.38 5.10
CA SER A 68 -3.38 -0.15 6.33
C SER A 68 -1.87 -0.06 6.08
N GLN A 69 -1.35 -0.81 5.11
CA GLN A 69 0.05 -0.73 4.71
C GLN A 69 0.32 0.51 3.86
N ALA A 70 -0.57 0.83 2.91
CA ALA A 70 -0.47 2.01 2.05
C ALA A 70 -0.64 3.33 2.84
N SER A 71 -1.49 3.35 3.87
CA SER A 71 -1.70 4.52 4.73
C SER A 71 -0.46 4.85 5.56
N LYS A 72 0.20 3.84 6.15
CA LYS A 72 1.49 4.00 6.83
C LYS A 72 2.59 4.50 5.89
N ALA A 73 2.65 3.96 4.66
CA ALA A 73 3.66 4.36 3.69
C ALA A 73 3.49 5.79 3.14
N SER A 74 2.28 6.35 3.23
CA SER A 74 1.97 7.70 2.73
C SER A 74 1.94 8.77 3.82
N ALA A 75 1.94 8.40 5.10
CA ALA A 75 1.98 9.35 6.21
C ALA A 75 3.33 10.07 6.28
N LEU A 76 3.30 11.41 6.34
CA LEU A 76 4.47 12.29 6.43
C LEU A 76 4.65 12.87 7.84
N GLY A 77 3.57 13.00 8.61
CA GLY A 77 3.56 13.48 9.99
C GLY A 77 2.20 14.08 10.37
N SER A 78 2.07 14.60 11.60
CA SER A 78 0.82 15.25 12.06
C SER A 78 0.50 16.53 11.27
N CYS A 79 -0.79 16.85 11.12
CA CYS A 79 -1.24 18.10 10.52
C CYS A 79 -0.97 19.28 11.46
N PRO A 80 -0.20 20.30 11.04
CA PRO A 80 0.09 21.47 11.89
C PRO A 80 -1.12 22.39 12.10
N ALA A 81 -2.14 22.34 11.24
CA ALA A 81 -3.28 23.25 11.32
C ALA A 81 -4.44 22.74 12.20
N CYS A 82 -4.89 21.50 11.99
CA CYS A 82 -6.01 20.95 12.76
C CYS A 82 -5.58 20.14 13.99
N GLY A 83 -4.30 19.72 14.08
CA GLY A 83 -3.78 18.91 15.19
C GLY A 83 -4.33 17.48 15.30
N VAL A 84 -5.47 17.19 14.67
CA VAL A 84 -6.16 15.89 14.71
C VAL A 84 -5.76 15.00 13.53
N GLY A 85 -5.67 15.57 12.32
CA GLY A 85 -5.35 14.81 11.11
C GLY A 85 -3.87 14.55 10.90
N GLU A 86 -3.54 13.73 9.92
CA GLU A 86 -2.17 13.46 9.47
C GLU A 86 -1.93 14.06 8.08
N ILE A 87 -0.75 14.63 7.84
CA ILE A 87 -0.30 14.96 6.49
C ILE A 87 0.07 13.69 5.76
N ARG A 88 -0.53 13.48 4.58
CA ARG A 88 -0.31 12.32 3.72
C ARG A 88 0.11 12.73 2.32
N LEU A 89 0.90 11.87 1.68
CA LEU A 89 1.19 11.95 0.25
C LEU A 89 -0.04 11.58 -0.56
N ILE A 90 -0.61 12.54 -1.28
CA ILE A 90 -1.79 12.39 -2.11
C ILE A 90 -1.41 12.60 -3.58
N ARG A 91 -2.03 11.82 -4.48
CA ARG A 91 -1.94 12.03 -5.93
C ARG A 91 -3.29 12.43 -6.47
N ASN A 92 -3.35 13.60 -7.12
CA ASN A 92 -4.55 14.06 -7.78
C ASN A 92 -4.86 13.14 -8.97
N ARG A 93 -6.04 12.52 -8.98
CA ARG A 93 -6.44 11.57 -10.03
C ARG A 93 -6.60 12.21 -11.41
N ARG A 94 -7.01 13.49 -11.47
CA ARG A 94 -7.25 14.22 -12.72
C ARG A 94 -5.95 14.71 -13.35
N THR A 95 -5.07 15.31 -12.54
CA THR A 95 -3.83 15.94 -13.05
C THR A 95 -2.61 15.05 -12.95
N GLY A 96 -2.70 13.93 -12.22
CA GLY A 96 -1.57 13.04 -11.92
C GLY A 96 -0.51 13.65 -11.00
N LYS A 97 -0.64 14.93 -10.60
CA LYS A 97 0.31 15.62 -9.74
C LYS A 97 0.19 15.15 -8.30
N ARG A 98 1.32 15.05 -7.60
CA ARG A 98 1.35 14.71 -6.17
C ARG A 98 1.48 15.94 -5.29
N PHE A 99 0.87 15.88 -4.11
CA PHE A 99 0.90 16.92 -3.08
C PHE A 99 0.81 16.27 -1.69
N ALA A 100 1.16 17.00 -0.65
CA ALA A 100 0.92 16.59 0.73
C ALA A 100 -0.40 17.22 1.18
N GLY A 101 -1.31 16.49 1.78
CA GLY A 101 -2.57 17.05 2.29
C GLY A 101 -3.01 16.36 3.57
N CYS A 102 -3.83 17.04 4.36
CA CYS A 102 -4.40 16.46 5.56
C CYS A 102 -5.23 15.20 5.22
N SER A 103 -5.26 14.20 6.10
CA SER A 103 -6.15 13.04 6.00
C SER A 103 -7.62 13.44 5.93
N ASN A 104 -7.94 14.62 6.48
CA ASN A 104 -9.25 15.25 6.48
C ASN A 104 -9.48 16.20 5.29
N PHE A 105 -8.58 16.22 4.30
CA PHE A 105 -8.72 17.08 3.13
C PHE A 105 -9.99 16.81 2.32
N PHE A 106 -10.34 15.54 2.12
CA PHE A 106 -11.50 15.17 1.29
C PHE A 106 -12.84 15.17 2.03
N ASN A 107 -12.83 15.21 3.38
CA ASN A 107 -14.06 15.32 4.17
C ASN A 107 -14.41 16.78 4.53
N GLY A 108 -13.60 17.75 4.08
CA GLY A 108 -13.87 19.18 4.24
C GLY A 108 -13.58 19.74 5.64
N THR A 109 -13.13 18.93 6.60
CA THR A 109 -12.85 19.41 7.97
C THR A 109 -11.46 20.04 8.13
N CYS A 110 -10.60 19.91 7.11
CA CYS A 110 -9.30 20.57 7.03
C CYS A 110 -8.90 20.74 5.57
N ASP A 111 -8.47 21.92 5.13
CA ASP A 111 -8.12 22.23 3.74
C ASP A 111 -6.61 22.33 3.47
N VAL A 112 -5.79 22.13 4.50
CA VAL A 112 -4.33 22.19 4.38
C VAL A 112 -3.79 21.22 3.34
N SER A 113 -3.04 21.80 2.41
CA SER A 113 -2.27 21.11 1.39
C SER A 113 -0.97 21.83 1.08
N PHE A 114 0.06 21.06 0.70
CA PHE A 114 1.38 21.56 0.34
C PHE A 114 1.82 20.94 -0.98
N PRO A 115 2.31 21.74 -1.94
CA PRO A 115 2.85 21.21 -3.18
C PRO A 115 4.11 20.38 -2.90
N LEU A 116 4.29 19.28 -3.61
CA LEU A 116 5.47 18.43 -3.49
C LEU A 116 6.29 18.42 -4.78
N PRO A 117 7.62 18.17 -4.70
CA PRO A 117 8.42 17.93 -5.89
C PRO A 117 7.81 16.79 -6.70
N GLN A 118 7.61 16.93 -8.02
CA GLN A 118 6.90 15.92 -8.82
C GLN A 118 7.77 14.70 -9.21
N LYS A 119 9.10 14.82 -9.09
CA LYS A 119 10.07 13.76 -9.43
C LYS A 119 10.80 13.27 -8.18
N GLY A 120 11.24 12.02 -8.20
CA GLY A 120 12.00 11.38 -7.10
C GLY A 120 11.11 10.68 -6.08
N LYS A 121 11.70 9.84 -5.22
CA LYS A 121 11.01 9.16 -4.11
C LYS A 121 10.95 10.09 -2.91
N ILE A 122 9.78 10.20 -2.27
CA ILE A 122 9.59 10.97 -1.03
C ILE A 122 9.63 9.97 0.13
N LEU A 123 10.44 10.27 1.14
CA LEU A 123 10.46 9.55 2.41
C LEU A 123 10.07 10.50 3.53
N ALA A 124 9.20 10.03 4.42
CA ALA A 124 8.93 10.68 5.69
C ALA A 124 10.18 10.64 6.57
N THR A 125 10.54 11.76 7.20
CA THR A 125 11.66 11.78 8.16
C THR A 125 11.18 11.57 9.60
N GLY A 126 9.88 11.75 9.86
CA GLY A 126 9.31 11.77 11.21
C GLY A 126 9.52 13.10 11.96
N GLU A 127 10.29 14.02 11.38
CA GLU A 127 10.61 15.30 12.01
C GLU A 127 9.60 16.40 11.62
N LYS A 128 9.35 17.31 12.57
CA LYS A 128 8.55 18.52 12.36
C LYS A 128 9.49 19.71 12.17
N CYS A 129 9.14 20.62 11.26
CA CYS A 129 9.87 21.87 11.09
C CYS A 129 9.78 22.71 12.36
N PRO A 130 10.90 23.19 12.92
CA PRO A 130 10.88 24.00 14.14
C PRO A 130 10.25 25.39 13.94
N HIS A 131 10.09 25.84 12.68
CA HIS A 131 9.60 27.17 12.36
C HIS A 131 8.09 27.23 12.09
N CYS A 132 7.53 26.24 11.39
CA CYS A 132 6.10 26.21 11.03
C CYS A 132 5.37 24.93 11.45
N GLY A 133 6.05 23.98 12.09
CA GLY A 133 5.45 22.72 12.54
C GLY A 133 5.12 21.71 11.43
N ALA A 134 5.22 22.09 10.15
CA ALA A 134 4.97 21.20 9.04
C ALA A 134 6.04 20.08 8.95
N PRO A 135 5.69 18.87 8.45
CA PRO A 135 6.65 17.78 8.30
C PRO A 135 7.87 18.11 7.44
N ILE A 136 9.02 17.57 7.83
CA ILE A 136 10.23 17.54 7.00
C ILE A 136 10.24 16.24 6.21
N ILE A 137 10.51 16.32 4.91
CA ILE A 137 10.63 15.14 4.04
C ILE A 137 12.04 15.04 3.46
N LYS A 138 12.41 13.82 3.07
CA LYS A 138 13.64 13.53 2.32
C LYS A 138 13.28 13.11 0.89
N VAL A 139 13.92 13.72 -0.10
CA VAL A 139 13.69 13.43 -1.52
C VAL A 139 14.90 12.73 -2.11
N LEU A 140 14.70 11.56 -2.73
CA LEU A 140 15.73 10.81 -3.46
C LEU A 140 15.49 10.90 -4.95
N ARG A 141 16.51 11.25 -5.74
CA ARG A 141 16.40 11.36 -7.19
C ARG A 141 17.59 10.70 -7.90
N GLY A 142 17.46 9.40 -8.18
CA GLY A 142 18.50 8.64 -8.89
C GLY A 142 19.85 8.77 -8.18
N ARG A 143 20.90 9.12 -8.93
CA ARG A 143 22.26 9.34 -8.40
C ARG A 143 22.48 10.70 -7.73
N ARG A 144 21.48 11.59 -7.68
CA ARG A 144 21.62 12.90 -7.02
C ARG A 144 21.59 12.74 -5.51
N ARG A 145 22.38 13.57 -4.82
CA ARG A 145 22.42 13.62 -3.36
C ARG A 145 21.00 13.84 -2.82
N PRO A 146 20.52 13.00 -1.87
CA PRO A 146 19.22 13.24 -1.25
C PRO A 146 19.22 14.57 -0.51
N TRP A 147 18.13 15.32 -0.62
CA TRP A 147 17.95 16.57 0.12
C TRP A 147 16.74 16.48 1.03
N ARG A 148 16.78 17.24 2.13
CA ARG A 148 15.70 17.37 3.10
C ARG A 148 15.02 18.73 2.88
N LEU A 149 13.70 18.80 2.99
CA LEU A 149 12.99 20.07 2.94
C LEU A 149 11.77 20.07 3.86
N CYS A 150 11.45 21.25 4.41
CA CYS A 150 10.11 21.52 4.92
C CYS A 150 9.11 21.55 3.75
N ILE A 151 7.99 20.84 3.88
CA ILE A 151 6.97 20.76 2.83
C ILE A 151 6.24 22.09 2.61
N ASP A 152 6.21 22.95 3.62
CA ASP A 152 5.62 24.28 3.54
C ASP A 152 6.57 25.22 2.77
N LEU A 153 6.09 25.78 1.66
CA LEU A 153 6.86 26.72 0.83
C LEU A 153 6.92 28.11 1.47
N ASP A 154 5.92 28.47 2.26
CA ASP A 154 5.81 29.78 2.92
C ASP A 154 6.48 29.80 4.30
N CYS A 155 7.17 28.70 4.65
CA CYS A 155 7.87 28.54 5.92
C CYS A 155 8.83 29.72 6.17
N PRO A 156 8.72 30.41 7.33
CA PRO A 156 9.57 31.56 7.64
C PRO A 156 11.06 31.19 7.77
N GLY A 157 11.38 29.93 8.04
CA GLY A 157 12.75 29.42 8.05
C GLY A 157 13.43 29.46 6.68
N LYS A 158 12.68 29.30 5.57
CA LYS A 158 13.24 29.35 4.21
C LYS A 158 13.62 30.75 3.78
N LYS A 159 12.93 31.79 4.27
CA LYS A 159 13.23 33.18 3.93
C LYS A 159 14.62 33.62 4.40
N ARG A 160 15.20 32.94 5.40
CA ARG A 160 16.54 33.22 5.93
C ARG A 160 17.67 32.57 5.14
N GLU A 161 17.41 31.54 4.33
CA GLU A 161 18.44 30.85 3.53
C GLU A 161 18.68 31.52 2.17
N GLY A 162 17.82 32.45 1.75
CA GLY A 162 17.89 33.13 0.45
C GLY A 162 18.72 34.42 0.41
N GLU A 163 19.17 34.95 1.56
CA GLU A 163 19.93 36.20 1.64
C GLU A 163 21.47 36.01 1.70
N ASP A 164 21.96 34.79 1.94
CA ASP A 164 23.41 34.48 2.09
C ASP A 164 23.99 33.60 0.95
N GLY A 165 23.35 33.57 -0.22
CA GLY A 165 23.71 32.68 -1.34
C GLY A 165 23.89 33.37 -2.69
N GLY A 166 24.48 34.57 -2.71
CA GLY A 166 24.91 35.28 -3.92
C GLY A 166 26.24 34.81 -4.49
#